data_AF-K2CXJ6-F1
#
_entry.id   AF-K2CXJ6-F1
#
_cell.length_a   1.000
_cell.length_b   1.000
_cell.length_c   1.000
_cell.angle_alpha   90.00
_cell.angle_beta   90.00
_cell.angle_gamma   90.00
#
_symmetry.space_group_name_H-M   'P 1'
#
loop_
_entity.id
_entity.type
_entity.pdbx_description
1 polymer ?
#
loop_
_entity_poly.entity_id
_entity_poly.type
_entity_poly.pdbx_seq_one_letter_code
_entity_poly.pdbx_strand_id
1 'polypeptide(L)'
;MGGRSSVVTSYREVVEQSGGRFLSHDGGLKESMHRIDGVLAAADIAICQAGCISHNAYWRVKDLCKRTGKLCMFMKTSGASSFERMVGEVSKKQ
;
A
#
# COMPACT_ATOMS: atom_id res chain seq x y z
N MET A 1 0.94 -1.21 -2.33
CA MET A 1 1.42 -1.03 -3.71
C MET A 1 2.87 -1.47 -3.81
N GLY A 2 3.15 -2.41 -4.73
CA GLY A 2 4.47 -3.00 -4.93
C GLY A 2 4.83 -4.07 -3.89
N GLY A 3 6.04 -4.63 -4.03
CA GLY A 3 6.58 -5.70 -3.19
C GLY A 3 6.70 -7.04 -3.93
N ARG A 4 7.62 -7.90 -3.49
CA ARG A 4 7.72 -9.28 -4.00
C ARG A 4 6.49 -10.07 -3.56
N SER A 5 5.99 -10.97 -4.40
CA SER A 5 4.79 -11.77 -4.11
C SER A 5 4.83 -12.48 -2.76
N SER A 6 6.01 -12.95 -2.33
CA SER A 6 6.20 -13.61 -1.03
C SER A 6 5.92 -12.69 0.16
N VAL A 7 6.22 -11.39 0.05
CA VAL A 7 6.03 -10.42 1.14
C VAL A 7 4.60 -9.88 1.16
N VAL A 8 3.95 -9.82 -0.01
CA VAL A 8 2.54 -9.41 -0.13
C VAL A 8 1.62 -10.35 0.67
N THR A 9 1.93 -11.64 0.71
CA THR A 9 1.19 -12.60 1.55
C THR A 9 1.30 -12.25 3.03
N SER A 10 2.51 -12.00 3.53
CA SER A 10 2.70 -11.59 4.93
C SER A 10 1.99 -10.28 5.27
N TYR A 11 1.97 -9.31 4.35
CA TYR A 11 1.21 -8.07 4.56
C TYR A 11 -0.29 -8.29 4.65
N ARG A 12 -0.83 -9.20 3.83
CA ARG A 12 -2.23 -9.57 3.92
C ARG A 12 -2.55 -10.14 5.30
N GLU A 13 -1.77 -11.11 5.76
CA GLU A 13 -1.98 -11.74 7.06
C GLU A 13 -1.99 -10.70 8.19
N VAL A 14 -1.04 -9.78 8.19
CA VAL A 14 -0.93 -8.71 9.20
C VAL A 14 -2.15 -7.79 9.21
N VAL A 15 -2.64 -7.39 8.03
CA VAL A 15 -3.82 -6.53 7.91
C VAL A 15 -5.09 -7.27 8.32
N GLU A 16 -5.26 -8.51 7.87
CA GLU A 16 -6.44 -9.32 8.16
C GLU A 16 -6.50 -9.74 9.63
N GLN A 17 -5.36 -10.08 10.26
CA GLN A 17 -5.26 -10.32 11.71
C GLN A 17 -5.59 -9.07 12.55
N SER A 18 -5.38 -7.89 11.98
CA SER A 18 -5.77 -6.61 12.59
C SER A 18 -7.24 -6.24 12.32
N GLY A 19 -8.03 -7.12 11.68
CA GLY A 19 -9.43 -6.89 11.32
C GLY A 19 -9.65 -6.01 10.09
N GLY A 20 -8.60 -5.69 9.34
CA GLY A 20 -8.66 -4.89 8.12
C GLY A 20 -8.87 -5.73 6.86
N ARG A 21 -9.19 -5.07 5.74
CA ARG A 21 -9.22 -5.70 4.41
C ARG A 21 -7.99 -5.31 3.61
N PHE A 22 -7.26 -6.29 3.10
CA PHE A 22 -6.07 -6.05 2.32
C PHE A 22 -6.35 -5.99 0.81
N LEU A 23 -5.91 -4.90 0.18
CA LEU A 23 -5.89 -4.74 -1.28
C LEU A 23 -4.45 -4.47 -1.73
N SER A 24 -4.00 -5.15 -2.79
CA SER A 24 -2.68 -4.95 -3.37
C SER A 24 -2.78 -4.75 -4.87
N HIS A 25 -1.91 -3.89 -5.39
CA HIS A 25 -1.62 -3.73 -6.81
C HIS A 25 -0.10 -3.71 -6.96
N ASP A 26 0.41 -4.37 -8.00
CA ASP A 26 1.85 -4.55 -8.23
C ASP A 26 2.61 -3.29 -8.68
N GLY A 27 1.95 -2.13 -8.76
CA GLY A 27 2.58 -0.88 -9.21
C GLY A 27 2.82 -0.77 -10.72
N GLY A 28 2.10 -1.54 -11.53
CA GLY A 28 2.12 -1.46 -13.00
C GLY A 28 3.04 -2.45 -13.69
N LEU A 29 3.52 -3.46 -12.95
CA LEU A 29 4.36 -4.57 -13.41
C LEU A 29 3.56 -5.63 -14.17
N LYS A 30 2.33 -5.93 -13.75
CA LYS A 30 1.44 -6.89 -14.42
C LYS A 30 0.02 -6.35 -14.56
N GLU A 31 -0.45 -5.59 -13.58
CA GLU A 31 -1.76 -4.94 -13.62
C GLU A 31 -1.70 -3.56 -14.30
N SER A 32 -2.76 -3.21 -15.04
CA SER A 32 -2.85 -1.93 -15.73
C SER A 32 -2.85 -0.77 -14.74
N MET A 33 -2.11 0.30 -15.04
CA MET A 33 -2.09 1.53 -14.25
C MET A 33 -3.49 2.12 -13.97
N HIS A 34 -4.48 1.85 -14.83
CA HIS A 34 -5.87 2.28 -14.61
C HIS A 34 -6.53 1.63 -13.38
N ARG A 35 -6.05 0.46 -12.92
CA ARG A 35 -6.57 -0.17 -11.70
C ARG A 35 -6.03 0.45 -10.42
N ILE A 36 -4.89 1.16 -10.48
CA ILE A 36 -4.30 1.84 -9.31
C ILE A 36 -5.30 2.85 -8.73
N ASP A 37 -5.93 3.65 -9.59
CA ASP A 37 -6.87 4.69 -9.16
C ASP A 37 -8.08 4.09 -8.44
N GLY A 38 -8.64 2.98 -8.95
CA GLY A 38 -9.77 2.29 -8.32
C GLY A 38 -9.42 1.63 -6.98
N VAL A 39 -8.26 0.97 -6.90
CA VAL A 39 -7.78 0.34 -5.66
C VAL A 39 -7.50 1.40 -4.59
N LEU A 40 -6.88 2.52 -4.97
CA LEU A 40 -6.62 3.62 -4.04
C LEU A 40 -7.91 4.34 -3.61
N ALA A 41 -8.88 4.50 -4.50
CA ALA A 41 -10.17 5.08 -4.16
C ALA A 41 -10.91 4.26 -3.09
N ALA A 42 -10.86 2.93 -3.20
CA ALA A 42 -11.50 1.99 -2.28
C ALA A 42 -10.74 1.75 -0.96
N ALA A 43 -9.51 2.25 -0.82
CA ALA A 43 -8.69 2.05 0.37
C ALA A 43 -8.74 3.27 1.31
N ASP A 44 -8.91 3.05 2.61
CA ASP A 44 -8.82 4.11 3.62
C ASP A 44 -7.36 4.56 3.82
N ILE A 45 -6.42 3.62 3.66
CA ILE A 45 -4.99 3.82 3.83
C ILE A 45 -4.27 3.22 2.62
N ALA A 46 -3.36 3.98 2.01
CA ALA A 46 -2.50 3.48 0.95
C ALA A 46 -1.05 3.35 1.41
N ILE A 47 -0.49 2.15 1.31
CA ILE A 47 0.91 1.88 1.66
C ILE A 47 1.69 1.63 0.37
N CYS A 48 2.74 2.42 0.14
CA CYS A 48 3.59 2.37 -1.04
C CYS A 48 5.04 2.06 -0.68
N GLN A 49 5.60 1.01 -1.29
CA GLN A 49 7.03 0.74 -1.21
C GLN A 49 7.74 1.49 -2.31
N ALA A 50 8.30 2.66 -1.98
CA ALA A 50 8.91 3.56 -2.95
C ALA A 50 10.06 2.91 -3.73
N GLY A 51 10.77 1.95 -3.12
CA GLY A 51 11.83 1.18 -3.77
C GLY A 51 11.36 -0.01 -4.62
N CYS A 52 10.06 -0.31 -4.65
CA CYS A 52 9.51 -1.50 -5.32
C CYS A 52 8.39 -1.19 -6.32
N ILE A 53 8.20 0.08 -6.69
CA ILE A 53 7.22 0.53 -7.68
C ILE A 53 7.90 1.42 -8.72
N SER A 54 7.29 1.53 -9.90
CA SER A 54 7.76 2.48 -10.93
C SER A 54 7.61 3.93 -10.47
N HIS A 55 8.42 4.82 -11.03
CA HIS A 55 8.34 6.27 -10.77
C HIS A 55 6.93 6.82 -11.06
N ASN A 56 6.28 6.35 -12.13
CA ASN A 56 4.93 6.76 -12.49
C ASN A 56 3.90 6.31 -11.44
N ALA A 57 3.98 5.07 -10.96
CA ALA A 57 3.10 4.57 -9.90
C ALA A 57 3.30 5.35 -8.58
N TYR A 58 4.55 5.68 -8.23
CA TYR A 58 4.85 6.50 -7.06
C TYR A 58 4.17 7.87 -7.11
N TRP A 59 4.35 8.60 -8.22
CA TRP A 59 3.75 9.92 -8.38
C TRP A 59 2.23 9.87 -8.42
N ARG A 60 1.66 8.86 -9.07
CA ARG A 60 0.21 8.70 -9.15
C ARG A 60 -0.41 8.48 -7.78
N VAL A 61 0.17 7.58 -6.96
CA VAL A 61 -0.31 7.38 -5.59
C VAL A 61 -0.16 8.68 -4.80
N LYS A 62 1.01 9.32 -4.85
CA LYS A 62 1.27 10.57 -4.12
C LYS A 62 0.30 11.69 -4.49
N ASP A 63 0.03 11.89 -5.78
CA ASP A 63 -0.92 12.89 -6.27
C ASP A 63 -2.35 12.58 -5.80
N LEU A 64 -2.80 11.34 -5.95
CA LEU A 64 -4.16 10.95 -5.55
C LEU A 64 -4.37 11.09 -4.04
N CYS A 65 -3.39 10.67 -3.23
CA CYS A 65 -3.40 10.85 -1.78
C CYS A 65 -3.51 12.33 -1.39
N LYS A 66 -2.72 13.19 -2.05
CA LYS A 66 -2.75 14.63 -1.81
C LYS A 66 -4.10 15.24 -2.18
N ARG A 67 -4.71 14.83 -3.30
CA ARG A 67 -6.00 15.36 -3.76
C ARG A 67 -7.18 14.89 -2.93
N THR A 68 -7.13 13.65 -2.45
CA THR A 68 -8.25 13.03 -1.72
C THR A 68 -8.14 13.18 -0.20
N GLY A 69 -6.97 13.59 0.31
CA GLY A 69 -6.70 13.65 1.74
C GLY A 69 -6.53 12.26 2.39
N LYS A 70 -6.45 11.19 1.60
CA LYS A 70 -6.28 9.83 2.12
C LYS A 70 -4.93 9.67 2.82
N LEU A 71 -4.93 8.86 3.89
CA LEU A 71 -3.71 8.56 4.62
C LEU A 71 -2.81 7.68 3.76
N CYS A 72 -1.63 8.19 3.43
CA CYS A 72 -0.70 7.48 2.58
C CYS A 72 0.68 7.40 3.21
N MET A 73 1.22 6.18 3.23
CA MET A 73 2.48 5.87 3.87
C MET A 73 3.47 5.34 2.84
N PHE A 74 4.64 5.94 2.81
CA PHE A 74 5.69 5.60 1.84
C PHE A 74 6.85 4.93 2.58
N MET A 75 7.02 3.64 2.35
CA MET A 75 8.11 2.84 2.91
C MET A 75 9.30 2.82 1.96
N LYS A 76 10.50 3.00 2.52
CA LYS A 76 11.75 2.81 1.77
C LYS A 76 12.13 1.33 1.66
N THR A 77 11.77 0.51 2.65
CA THR A 77 12.13 -0.91 2.73
C THR A 77 10.90 -1.81 2.61
N SER A 78 11.08 -3.01 2.05
CA SER A 78 10.03 -4.02 1.86
C SER A 78 9.97 -5.04 3.01
N GLY A 79 10.34 -4.66 4.23
CA GLY A 79 10.37 -5.58 5.37
C GLY A 79 8.99 -5.84 5.95
N ALA A 80 8.67 -7.09 6.30
CA ALA A 80 7.43 -7.48 6.99
C ALA A 80 7.29 -6.76 8.34
N SER A 81 8.33 -6.79 9.17
CA SER A 81 8.31 -6.19 10.51
C SER A 81 8.12 -4.67 10.51
N SER A 82 8.66 -3.97 9.50
CA SER A 82 8.43 -2.53 9.34
C SER A 82 7.00 -2.21 8.96
N PHE A 83 6.37 -3.09 8.17
CA PHE A 83 4.97 -2.97 7.79
C PHE A 83 4.04 -3.30 8.97
N GLU A 84 4.33 -4.36 9.71
CA GLU A 84 3.58 -4.73 10.94
C GLU A 84 3.52 -3.60 11.94
N ARG A 85 4.67 -2.98 12.23
CA ARG A 85 4.71 -1.83 13.13
C ARG A 85 3.87 -0.68 12.61
N MET A 86 3.92 -0.39 11.31
CA MET A 86 3.10 0.67 10.72
C MET A 86 1.61 0.37 10.84
N VAL A 87 1.18 -0.83 10.44
CA VAL A 87 -0.23 -1.23 10.53
C VAL A 87 -0.70 -1.17 11.99
N GLY A 88 0.10 -1.66 12.93
CA GLY A 88 -0.20 -1.55 14.36
C GLY A 88 -0.36 -0.12 14.86
N GLU A 89 0.42 0.85 14.37
CA GLU A 89 0.27 2.27 14.72
C GLU A 89 -0.99 2.90 14.13
N VAL A 90 -1.44 2.43 12.97
CA VAL A 90 -2.67 2.94 12.32
C VAL A 90 -3.92 2.31 12.95
N SER A 91 -3.88 1.01 13.23
CA SER A 91 -5.00 0.29 13.87
C SER A 91 -5.27 0.76 15.30
N LYS A 92 -4.26 1.26 16.03
CA LYS A 92 -4.43 1.82 17.39
C LYS A 92 -5.04 3.23 17.42
N LYS A 93 -5.13 3.89 16.27
CA LYS A 93 -5.67 5.27 16.15
C LYS A 93 -7.14 5.31 15.72
N GLN A 94 -7.81 4.16 15.66
CA GLN A 94 -9.24 4.03 15.39
C GLN A 94 -10.04 4.02 16.70
#